data_AF-A0A9E2BZF0-F1
#
_entry.id   AF-A0A9E2BZF0-F1
#
_cell.length_a   1.000
_cell.length_b   1.000
_cell.length_c   1.000
_cell.angle_alpha   90.00
_cell.angle_beta   90.00
_cell.angle_gamma   90.00
#
_symmetry.space_group_name_H-M   'P 1'
#
loop_
_entity.id
_entity.type
_entity.pdbx_description
1 polymer ?
#
loop_
_entity_poly.entity_id
_entity_poly.type
_entity_poly.pdbx_seq_one_letter_code
_entity_poly.pdbx_strand_id
1 'polypeptide(L)'
;GRHSFGTGALLGISVWANPSLQGLGLAIPIFWLISKGMQWKKVLLVIVLFAIGVTIIVAPWTIRNYIKLDAFVPLRSAFSYNMWRGNHVGATGTVRTFAGTDIDEAVSPEYRAYYEAHMVPDEIARDRFFAGEVKKFISEHPDEYISLCLTRLYYIWWRDMTHPLTAHPAYIVPWIFILIFSSIGLLLSKNNWREWSLWIFQILGFTVMFSLTIVLPRYRMPIYPAMFLLAAMGIDYLISKSIETRG
;
A
#
# COMPACT_ATOMS: atom_id res chain seq x y z
N GLY A 1 9.02 -16.01 -16.25
CA GLY A 1 9.89 -16.81 -17.11
C GLY A 1 10.11 -16.13 -18.44
N ARG A 2 9.26 -16.38 -19.45
CA ARG A 2 9.48 -15.90 -20.83
C ARG A 2 9.20 -14.40 -21.04
N HIS A 3 8.40 -13.79 -20.18
CA HIS A 3 8.03 -12.36 -20.27
C HIS A 3 8.48 -11.54 -19.04
N SER A 4 9.47 -12.03 -18.27
CA SER A 4 9.83 -11.39 -16.99
C SER A 4 10.29 -9.94 -17.15
N PHE A 5 11.01 -9.63 -18.23
CA PHE A 5 11.33 -8.25 -18.61
C PHE A 5 10.07 -7.41 -18.86
N GLY A 6 9.14 -7.89 -19.70
CA GLY A 6 7.90 -7.19 -20.01
C GLY A 6 7.02 -6.97 -18.78
N THR A 7 6.94 -7.96 -17.88
CA THR A 7 6.25 -7.81 -16.59
C THR A 7 6.91 -6.73 -15.72
N GLY A 8 8.25 -6.67 -15.71
CA GLY A 8 8.99 -5.61 -15.02
C GLY A 8 8.73 -4.23 -15.61
N ALA A 9 8.74 -4.11 -16.93
CA ALA A 9 8.43 -2.85 -17.62
C ALA A 9 7.01 -2.37 -17.32
N LEU A 10 6.01 -3.27 -17.35
CA LEU A 10 4.63 -2.94 -16.99
C LEU A 10 4.51 -2.49 -15.54
N LEU A 11 5.24 -3.12 -14.60
CA LEU A 11 5.29 -2.65 -13.22
C LEU A 11 5.94 -1.26 -13.13
N GLY A 12 7.03 -1.00 -13.86
CA GLY A 12 7.65 0.32 -13.92
C GLY A 12 6.66 1.41 -14.37
N ILE A 13 5.88 1.14 -15.42
CA ILE A 13 4.83 2.04 -15.91
C ILE A 13 3.76 2.24 -14.83
N SER A 14 3.34 1.16 -14.17
CA SER A 14 2.35 1.20 -13.09
C SER A 14 2.84 2.05 -11.90
N VAL A 15 4.11 1.92 -11.53
CA VAL A 15 4.75 2.66 -10.45
C VAL A 15 4.83 4.16 -10.74
N TRP A 16 4.99 4.55 -12.02
CA TRP A 16 4.86 5.96 -12.42
C TRP A 16 3.44 6.51 -12.20
N ALA A 17 2.42 5.74 -12.56
CA ALA A 17 1.04 6.14 -12.35
C ALA A 17 0.68 6.22 -10.85
N ASN A 18 1.17 5.26 -10.07
CA ASN A 18 0.96 5.23 -8.63
C ASN A 18 2.15 4.56 -7.91
N PRO A 19 3.00 5.34 -7.20
CA PRO A 19 4.18 4.81 -6.51
C PRO A 19 3.88 3.72 -5.49
N SER A 20 2.67 3.66 -4.92
CA SER A 20 2.30 2.59 -3.98
C SER A 20 2.34 1.21 -4.64
N LEU A 21 2.18 1.13 -5.97
CA LEU A 21 2.23 -0.13 -6.71
C LEU A 21 3.61 -0.81 -6.67
N GLN A 22 4.64 -0.13 -6.17
CA GLN A 22 5.95 -0.75 -5.90
C GLN A 22 5.84 -1.97 -4.96
N GLY A 23 4.80 -2.05 -4.11
CA GLY A 23 4.52 -3.21 -3.27
C GLY A 23 4.33 -4.51 -4.05
N LEU A 24 3.89 -4.44 -5.32
CA LEU A 24 3.80 -5.59 -6.22
C LEU A 24 5.16 -6.10 -6.71
N GLY A 25 6.21 -5.29 -6.58
CA GLY A 25 7.57 -5.62 -7.00
C GLY A 25 8.15 -6.85 -6.29
N LEU A 26 7.72 -7.12 -5.06
CA LEU A 26 8.10 -8.32 -4.31
C LEU A 26 7.12 -9.48 -4.54
N ALA A 27 5.82 -9.20 -4.68
CA ALA A 27 4.80 -10.24 -4.84
C ALA A 27 4.99 -11.06 -6.14
N ILE A 28 5.39 -10.41 -7.25
CA ILE A 28 5.54 -11.06 -8.56
C ILE A 28 6.70 -12.08 -8.59
N PRO A 29 7.93 -11.73 -8.16
CA PRO A 29 9.01 -12.71 -8.05
C PRO A 29 8.70 -13.87 -7.09
N ILE A 30 8.11 -13.57 -5.93
CA ILE A 30 7.75 -14.57 -4.91
C ILE A 30 6.70 -15.54 -5.48
N PHE A 31 5.72 -15.02 -6.24
CA PHE A 31 4.76 -15.86 -6.95
C PHE A 31 5.43 -16.81 -7.94
N TRP A 32 6.39 -16.36 -8.75
CA TRP A 32 7.11 -17.26 -9.68
C TRP A 32 7.91 -18.34 -8.97
N LEU A 33 8.50 -18.02 -7.83
CA LEU A 33 9.19 -18.98 -6.97
C LEU A 33 8.24 -20.09 -6.48
N ILE A 34 7.11 -19.69 -5.91
CA ILE A 34 6.18 -20.59 -5.21
C ILE A 34 5.29 -21.37 -6.18
N SER A 35 4.70 -20.69 -7.17
CA SER A 35 3.69 -21.28 -8.05
C SER A 35 4.28 -22.11 -9.19
N LYS A 36 5.46 -21.76 -9.69
CA LYS A 36 6.08 -22.41 -10.85
C LYS A 36 7.19 -23.38 -10.48
N GLY A 37 7.48 -23.55 -9.19
CA GLY A 37 8.49 -24.51 -8.69
C GLY A 37 9.84 -24.34 -9.38
N MET A 38 10.21 -23.10 -9.72
CA MET A 38 11.36 -22.83 -10.57
C MET A 38 12.67 -23.12 -9.82
N GLN A 39 13.63 -23.71 -10.51
CA GLN A 39 15.01 -23.83 -10.02
C GLN A 39 15.59 -22.44 -9.71
N TRP A 40 16.32 -22.31 -8.60
CA TRP A 40 16.82 -21.03 -8.10
C TRP A 40 17.64 -20.24 -9.14
N LYS A 41 18.43 -20.91 -9.99
CA LYS A 41 19.20 -20.26 -11.08
C LYS A 41 18.28 -19.57 -12.10
N LYS A 42 17.17 -20.23 -12.47
CA LYS A 42 16.18 -19.66 -13.39
C LYS A 42 15.38 -18.55 -12.72
N VAL A 43 15.14 -18.64 -11.42
CA VAL A 43 14.52 -17.57 -10.63
C VAL A 43 15.40 -16.34 -10.64
N LEU A 44 16.70 -16.49 -10.39
CA LEU A 44 17.64 -15.37 -10.37
C LEU A 44 17.63 -14.63 -11.72
N LEU A 45 17.71 -15.36 -12.83
CA LEU A 45 17.61 -14.77 -14.18
C LEU A 45 16.27 -14.02 -14.36
N VAL A 46 15.17 -14.62 -13.90
CA VAL A 46 13.84 -14.02 -13.98
C VAL A 46 13.73 -12.74 -13.15
N ILE A 47 14.29 -12.72 -11.94
CA ILE A 47 14.36 -11.53 -11.06
C ILE A 47 15.21 -10.45 -11.71
N VAL A 48 16.37 -10.81 -12.26
CA VAL A 48 17.27 -9.87 -12.93
C VAL A 48 16.58 -9.23 -14.14
N LEU A 49 15.97 -10.03 -15.02
CA LEU A 49 15.25 -9.51 -16.18
C LEU A 49 14.06 -8.63 -15.78
N PHE A 50 13.34 -9.02 -14.73
CA PHE A 50 12.26 -8.22 -14.16
C PHE A 50 12.76 -6.88 -13.60
N ALA A 51 13.83 -6.91 -12.80
CA ALA A 51 14.45 -5.72 -12.25
C ALA A 51 14.96 -4.78 -13.35
N ILE A 52 15.61 -5.31 -14.38
CA ILE A 52 16.03 -4.53 -15.57
C ILE A 52 14.81 -3.86 -16.22
N GLY A 53 13.71 -4.60 -16.41
CA GLY A 53 12.48 -4.05 -16.97
C GLY A 53 11.92 -2.90 -16.14
N VAL A 54 11.87 -3.04 -14.81
CA VAL A 54 11.44 -1.96 -13.89
C VAL A 54 12.40 -0.78 -13.98
N THR A 55 13.71 -1.02 -13.89
CA THR A 55 14.74 0.01 -13.87
C THR A 55 14.75 0.84 -15.14
N ILE A 56 14.65 0.22 -16.33
CA ILE A 56 14.63 0.98 -17.59
C ILE A 56 13.47 1.96 -17.65
N ILE A 57 12.30 1.58 -17.13
CA ILE A 57 11.13 2.46 -17.13
C ILE A 57 11.26 3.54 -16.05
N VAL A 58 11.76 3.20 -14.86
CA VAL A 58 11.83 4.16 -13.74
C VAL A 58 13.02 5.14 -13.88
N ALA A 59 14.12 4.70 -14.50
CA ALA A 59 15.37 5.42 -14.59
C ALA A 59 15.27 6.82 -15.21
N PRO A 60 14.53 7.08 -16.31
CA PRO A 60 14.43 8.43 -16.87
C PRO A 60 13.94 9.47 -15.86
N TRP A 61 12.94 9.11 -15.05
CA TRP A 61 12.42 9.98 -14.00
C TRP A 61 13.40 10.12 -12.83
N THR A 62 14.04 9.03 -12.42
CA THR A 62 15.09 9.06 -11.39
C THR A 62 16.27 9.96 -11.80
N ILE A 63 16.73 9.87 -13.05
CA ILE A 63 17.81 10.69 -13.60
C ILE A 63 17.39 12.16 -13.62
N ARG A 64 16.17 12.45 -14.10
CA ARG A 64 15.60 13.80 -14.05
C ARG A 64 15.59 14.34 -12.62
N ASN A 65 15.18 13.54 -11.65
CA ASN A 65 15.13 13.94 -10.24
C ASN A 65 16.53 14.18 -9.69
N TYR A 66 17.50 13.32 -10.01
CA TYR A 66 18.89 13.51 -9.62
C TYR A 66 19.44 14.84 -10.14
N ILE A 67 19.21 15.16 -11.42
CA ILE A 67 19.69 16.42 -12.03
C ILE A 67 18.97 17.64 -11.45
N LYS A 68 17.65 17.54 -11.16
CA LYS A 68 16.82 18.69 -10.73
C LYS A 68 16.82 18.94 -9.23
N LEU A 69 16.95 17.88 -8.43
CA LEU A 69 16.83 17.92 -6.97
C LEU A 69 18.18 17.70 -6.28
N ASP A 70 19.25 17.45 -7.05
CA ASP A 70 20.60 17.13 -6.56
C ASP A 70 20.59 15.99 -5.50
N ALA A 71 19.67 15.03 -5.70
CA ALA A 71 19.42 13.95 -4.76
C ALA A 71 18.88 12.70 -5.47
N PHE A 72 19.25 11.53 -4.95
CA PHE A 72 18.72 10.26 -5.45
C PHE A 72 17.26 10.05 -4.99
N VAL A 73 16.32 10.47 -5.83
CA VAL A 73 14.88 10.31 -5.62
C VAL A 73 14.28 9.46 -6.75
N PRO A 74 14.12 8.14 -6.54
CA PRO A 74 13.70 7.24 -7.62
C PRO A 74 12.28 7.52 -8.13
N LEU A 75 11.39 8.00 -7.26
CA LEU A 75 9.97 8.21 -7.59
C LEU A 75 9.47 9.60 -7.16
N ARG A 76 9.38 9.83 -5.85
CA ARG A 76 8.81 11.07 -5.27
C ARG A 76 9.48 11.46 -3.96
N SER A 77 9.54 12.76 -3.68
CA SER A 77 10.17 13.40 -2.52
C SER A 77 9.14 13.95 -1.52
N ALA A 78 8.11 13.16 -1.24
CA ALA A 78 7.07 13.49 -0.27
C ALA A 78 6.71 12.29 0.64
N PHE A 79 7.57 11.27 0.68
CA PHE A 79 7.29 10.08 1.46
C PHE A 79 7.29 10.41 2.95
N SER A 80 8.30 11.14 3.42
CA SER A 80 8.52 11.44 4.83
C SER A 80 7.45 12.39 5.36
N TYR A 81 7.05 13.37 4.55
CA TYR A 81 5.90 14.22 4.87
C TYR A 81 4.60 13.42 5.03
N ASN A 82 4.29 12.51 4.09
CA ASN A 82 3.10 11.65 4.21
C ASN A 82 3.19 10.70 5.42
N MET A 83 4.38 10.25 5.80
CA MET A 83 4.60 9.50 7.04
C MET A 83 4.29 10.37 8.25
N TRP A 84 4.87 11.57 8.32
CA TRP A 84 4.70 12.49 9.44
C TRP A 84 3.22 12.74 9.74
N ARG A 85 2.41 13.04 8.72
CA ARG A 85 0.97 13.32 8.85
C ARG A 85 0.16 12.30 9.64
N GLY A 86 0.62 11.05 9.70
CA GLY A 86 -0.01 9.98 10.48
C GLY A 86 0.85 9.41 11.60
N ASN A 87 2.05 9.95 11.85
CA ASN A 87 3.04 9.45 12.80
C ASN A 87 3.73 10.62 13.53
N HIS A 88 2.98 11.27 14.41
CA HIS A 88 3.47 12.28 15.35
C HIS A 88 2.64 12.20 16.65
N VAL A 89 3.06 12.89 17.71
CA VAL A 89 2.30 12.95 18.97
C VAL A 89 0.91 13.51 18.71
N GLY A 90 -0.14 12.78 19.10
CA GLY A 90 -1.54 13.14 18.86
C GLY A 90 -2.08 12.76 17.47
N ALA A 91 -1.31 12.05 16.64
CA ALA A 91 -1.79 11.51 15.38
C ALA A 91 -2.88 10.45 15.58
N THR A 92 -3.71 10.25 14.56
CA THR A 92 -4.79 9.25 14.55
C THR A 92 -4.50 8.06 13.63
N GLY A 93 -3.29 8.04 13.03
CA GLY A 93 -2.87 7.06 12.02
C GLY A 93 -3.33 7.41 10.60
N THR A 94 -4.01 8.53 10.41
CA THR A 94 -4.47 9.04 9.11
C THR A 94 -3.99 10.48 8.92
N VAL A 95 -4.40 11.11 7.82
CA VAL A 95 -4.16 12.54 7.56
C VAL A 95 -5.16 13.48 8.24
N ARG A 96 -6.02 12.97 9.13
CA ARG A 96 -7.12 13.71 9.76
C ARG A 96 -7.20 13.47 11.26
N THR A 97 -7.66 14.47 12.00
CA THR A 97 -8.03 14.29 13.41
C THR A 97 -9.34 13.50 13.56
N PHE A 98 -9.69 13.09 14.77
CA PHE A 98 -11.00 12.48 15.05
C PHE A 98 -12.17 13.43 14.80
N ALA A 99 -11.94 14.75 14.81
CA ALA A 99 -12.92 15.76 14.42
C ALA A 99 -13.09 15.86 12.89
N GLY A 100 -12.28 15.14 12.11
CA GLY A 100 -12.32 15.12 10.65
C GLY A 100 -11.55 16.26 9.99
N THR A 101 -10.88 17.12 10.74
CA THR A 101 -10.01 18.20 10.24
C THR A 101 -8.73 17.63 9.65
N ASP A 102 -8.24 18.20 8.55
CA ASP A 102 -6.95 17.81 7.98
C ASP A 102 -5.80 18.17 8.94
N ILE A 103 -4.79 17.30 9.02
CA ILE A 103 -3.71 17.49 9.99
C ILE A 103 -2.92 18.79 9.74
N ASP A 104 -2.79 19.21 8.50
CA ASP A 104 -2.08 20.43 8.14
C ASP A 104 -2.78 21.69 8.66
N GLU A 105 -4.08 21.60 8.93
CA GLU A 105 -4.90 22.67 9.54
C GLU A 105 -4.98 22.53 11.06
N ALA A 106 -4.87 21.30 11.58
CA ALA A 106 -5.06 20.98 12.98
C ALA A 106 -3.79 21.06 13.83
N VAL A 107 -2.62 21.27 13.22
CA VAL A 107 -1.37 21.52 13.96
C VAL A 107 -1.51 22.72 14.89
N SER A 108 -0.88 22.64 16.07
CA SER A 108 -0.91 23.75 17.02
C SER A 108 -0.24 25.00 16.42
N PRO A 109 -0.66 26.23 16.80
CA PRO A 109 -0.01 27.44 16.35
C PRO A 109 1.50 27.46 16.62
N GLU A 110 1.94 26.88 17.73
CA GLU A 110 3.35 26.77 18.10
C GLU A 110 4.10 25.83 17.16
N TYR A 111 3.53 24.65 16.87
CA TYR A 111 4.14 23.72 15.93
C TYR A 111 4.12 24.28 14.50
N ARG A 112 3.07 25.01 14.13
CA ARG A 112 3.00 25.71 12.85
C ARG A 112 4.10 26.78 12.74
N ALA A 113 4.31 27.58 13.78
CA ALA A 113 5.40 28.55 13.81
C ALA A 113 6.78 27.86 13.76
N TYR A 114 6.96 26.75 14.48
CA TYR A 114 8.17 25.92 14.39
C TYR A 114 8.38 25.38 12.97
N TYR A 115 7.32 24.81 12.37
CA TYR A 115 7.32 24.32 10.99
C TYR A 115 7.66 25.41 10.00
N GLU A 116 6.99 26.56 10.04
CA GLU A 116 7.23 27.70 9.14
C GLU A 116 8.64 28.29 9.31
N ALA A 117 9.16 28.34 10.55
CA ALA A 117 10.53 28.78 10.84
C ALA A 117 11.61 27.81 10.29
N HIS A 118 11.29 26.52 10.19
CA HIS A 118 12.19 25.47 9.68
C HIS A 118 11.84 25.01 8.26
N MET A 119 10.83 25.63 7.63
CA MET A 119 10.33 25.23 6.31
C MET A 119 11.35 25.65 5.25
N VAL A 120 12.09 24.67 4.75
CA VAL A 120 13.07 24.89 3.68
C VAL A 120 12.34 24.93 2.34
N PRO A 121 12.61 25.94 1.46
CA PRO A 121 12.02 26.00 0.12
C PRO A 121 12.38 24.78 -0.76
N ASP A 122 13.51 24.15 -0.47
CA ASP A 122 13.99 22.97 -1.14
C ASP A 122 13.18 21.72 -0.75
N GLU A 123 12.69 21.01 -1.77
CA GLU A 123 11.82 19.84 -1.61
C GLU A 123 12.52 18.70 -0.84
N ILE A 124 13.82 18.52 -1.08
CA ILE A 124 14.61 17.45 -0.43
C ILE A 124 14.87 17.77 1.03
N ALA A 125 15.26 19.01 1.33
CA ALA A 125 15.46 19.47 2.69
C ALA A 125 14.16 19.36 3.51
N ARG A 126 13.01 19.70 2.92
CA ARG A 126 11.71 19.50 3.55
C ARG A 126 11.41 18.02 3.83
N ASP A 127 11.62 17.12 2.87
CA ASP A 127 11.40 15.69 3.11
C ASP A 127 12.36 15.15 4.19
N ARG A 128 13.62 15.59 4.21
CA ARG A 128 14.60 15.23 5.27
C ARG A 128 14.19 15.72 6.64
N PHE A 129 13.65 16.94 6.74
CA PHE A 129 13.11 17.49 7.98
C PHE A 129 12.01 16.57 8.54
N PHE A 130 11.00 16.24 7.73
CA PHE A 130 9.93 15.33 8.16
C PHE A 130 10.42 13.91 8.43
N ALA A 131 11.47 13.44 7.74
CA ALA A 131 12.09 12.16 8.05
C ALA A 131 12.70 12.17 9.46
N GLY A 132 13.30 13.29 9.86
CA GLY A 132 13.79 13.53 11.21
C GLY A 132 12.67 13.48 12.26
N GLU A 133 11.57 14.19 12.01
CA GLU A 133 10.40 14.22 12.93
C GLU A 133 9.77 12.83 13.10
N VAL A 134 9.56 12.10 12.00
CA VAL A 134 9.01 10.73 12.05
C VAL A 134 9.95 9.80 12.81
N LYS A 135 11.26 9.88 12.53
CA LYS A 135 12.25 9.06 13.21
C LYS A 135 12.26 9.35 14.71
N LYS A 136 12.23 10.63 15.08
CA LYS A 136 12.17 11.10 16.46
C LYS A 136 10.93 10.53 17.16
N PHE A 137 9.75 10.70 16.57
CA PHE A 137 8.50 10.16 17.10
C PHE A 137 8.56 8.64 17.32
N ILE A 138 9.01 7.87 16.32
CA ILE A 138 9.10 6.40 16.45
C ILE A 138 10.09 6.00 17.54
N SER A 139 11.20 6.74 17.71
CA SER A 139 12.20 6.45 18.73
C SER A 139 11.77 6.84 20.15
N GLU A 140 11.04 7.94 20.29
CA GLU A 140 10.60 8.46 21.59
C GLU A 140 9.28 7.82 22.05
N HIS A 141 8.41 7.41 21.12
CA HIS A 141 7.06 6.87 21.36
C HIS A 141 6.78 5.56 20.58
N PRO A 142 7.59 4.49 20.78
CA PRO A 142 7.45 3.26 20.00
C PRO A 142 6.12 2.52 20.22
N ASP A 143 5.57 2.58 21.43
CA ASP A 143 4.28 2.01 21.80
C ASP A 143 3.11 2.73 21.12
N GLU A 144 3.15 4.07 21.08
CA GLU A 144 2.17 4.86 20.31
C GLU A 144 2.25 4.52 18.82
N TYR A 145 3.44 4.41 18.24
CA TYR A 145 3.60 4.01 16.84
C TYR A 145 2.98 2.63 16.54
N ILE A 146 3.18 1.64 17.44
CA ILE A 146 2.56 0.32 17.32
C ILE A 146 1.03 0.44 17.39
N SER A 147 0.50 1.22 18.33
CA SER A 147 -0.94 1.49 18.44
C SER A 147 -1.51 2.12 17.15
N LEU A 148 -0.79 3.07 16.56
CA LEU A 148 -1.14 3.67 15.27
C LEU A 148 -1.09 2.64 14.13
N CYS A 149 -0.12 1.72 14.13
CA CYS A 149 -0.07 0.63 13.15
C CYS A 149 -1.30 -0.29 13.23
N LEU A 150 -1.71 -0.67 14.45
CA LEU A 150 -2.90 -1.50 14.70
C LEU A 150 -4.19 -0.77 14.34
N THR A 151 -4.26 0.52 14.65
CA THR A 151 -5.37 1.41 14.25
C THR A 151 -5.51 1.46 12.73
N ARG A 152 -4.40 1.63 12.01
CA ARG A 152 -4.38 1.61 10.54
C ARG A 152 -4.79 0.26 9.98
N LEU A 153 -4.34 -0.84 10.58
CA LEU A 153 -4.77 -2.19 10.20
C LEU A 153 -6.29 -2.33 10.30
N TYR A 154 -6.88 -1.86 11.41
CA TYR A 154 -8.32 -1.82 11.57
C TYR A 154 -9.01 -0.93 10.52
N TYR A 155 -8.48 0.27 10.26
CA TYR A 155 -9.04 1.18 9.26
C TYR A 155 -9.00 0.62 7.83
N ILE A 156 -7.93 -0.09 7.45
CA ILE A 156 -7.84 -0.73 6.13
C ILE A 156 -8.95 -1.76 5.94
N TRP A 157 -9.25 -2.56 6.95
CA TRP A 157 -10.19 -3.68 6.81
C TRP A 157 -11.63 -3.34 7.19
N TRP A 158 -11.85 -2.35 8.05
CA TRP A 158 -13.17 -2.04 8.57
C TRP A 158 -13.62 -0.62 8.23
N ARG A 159 -13.39 0.34 9.13
CA ARG A 159 -13.86 1.72 9.00
C ARG A 159 -12.82 2.68 9.57
N ASP A 160 -12.38 3.62 8.75
CA ASP A 160 -11.64 4.80 9.20
C ASP A 160 -12.59 5.70 10.01
N MET A 161 -12.25 5.98 11.26
CA MET A 161 -13.08 6.79 12.16
C MET A 161 -12.91 8.30 11.93
N THR A 162 -11.89 8.69 11.16
CA THR A 162 -11.52 10.10 10.90
C THR A 162 -12.06 10.63 9.57
N HIS A 163 -12.59 9.74 8.71
CA HIS A 163 -13.02 10.10 7.36
C HIS A 163 -14.53 9.90 7.19
N PRO A 164 -15.32 10.93 6.80
CA PRO A 164 -16.79 10.80 6.74
C PRO A 164 -17.25 9.78 5.68
N LEU A 165 -16.53 9.65 4.56
CA LEU A 165 -16.85 8.70 3.49
C LEU A 165 -16.97 7.24 3.98
N THR A 166 -16.14 6.79 4.92
CA THR A 166 -16.13 5.39 5.37
C THR A 166 -17.32 5.03 6.26
N ALA A 167 -18.03 6.04 6.79
CA ALA A 167 -19.29 5.85 7.48
C ALA A 167 -20.51 5.84 6.53
N HIS A 168 -20.35 6.32 5.30
CA HIS A 168 -21.45 6.41 4.34
C HIS A 168 -21.88 5.02 3.86
N PRO A 169 -23.20 4.66 3.88
CA PRO A 169 -23.69 3.35 3.45
C PRO A 169 -23.23 2.93 2.06
N ALA A 170 -23.24 3.86 1.10
CA ALA A 170 -22.79 3.60 -0.28
C ALA A 170 -21.30 3.22 -0.39
N TYR A 171 -20.50 3.48 0.65
CA TYR A 171 -19.10 3.07 0.71
C TYR A 171 -18.92 1.77 1.51
N ILE A 172 -19.52 1.67 2.70
CA ILE A 172 -19.31 0.53 3.60
C ILE A 172 -20.07 -0.73 3.18
N VAL A 173 -21.28 -0.61 2.62
CA VAL A 173 -22.11 -1.77 2.23
C VAL A 173 -21.44 -2.59 1.12
N PRO A 174 -20.98 -2.00 -0.01
CA PRO A 174 -20.24 -2.75 -1.01
C PRO A 174 -18.96 -3.37 -0.45
N TRP A 175 -18.29 -2.69 0.47
CA TRP A 175 -17.07 -3.21 1.10
C TRP A 175 -17.35 -4.44 1.96
N ILE A 176 -18.39 -4.42 2.81
CA ILE A 176 -18.81 -5.59 3.60
C ILE A 176 -19.21 -6.74 2.69
N PHE A 177 -19.94 -6.47 1.61
CA PHE A 177 -20.29 -7.48 0.60
C PHE A 177 -19.02 -8.15 0.05
N ILE A 178 -18.06 -7.35 -0.45
CA ILE A 178 -16.79 -7.86 -0.97
C ILE A 178 -16.03 -8.65 0.10
N LEU A 179 -15.97 -8.18 1.35
CA LEU A 179 -15.29 -8.87 2.45
C LEU A 179 -15.87 -10.25 2.72
N ILE A 180 -17.20 -10.38 2.76
CA ILE A 180 -17.87 -11.66 3.03
C ILE A 180 -17.54 -12.66 1.94
N PHE A 181 -17.78 -12.32 0.67
CA PHE A 181 -17.59 -13.26 -0.43
C PHE A 181 -16.11 -13.54 -0.70
N SER A 182 -15.23 -12.54 -0.58
CA SER A 182 -13.78 -12.75 -0.73
C SER A 182 -13.20 -13.63 0.37
N SER A 183 -13.74 -13.58 1.60
CA SER A 183 -13.34 -14.48 2.68
C SER A 183 -13.69 -15.93 2.35
N ILE A 184 -14.87 -16.17 1.76
CA ILE A 184 -15.26 -17.50 1.27
C ILE A 184 -14.31 -17.96 0.15
N GLY A 185 -14.08 -17.12 -0.86
CA GLY A 185 -13.13 -17.42 -1.94
C GLY A 185 -11.72 -17.71 -1.43
N LEU A 186 -11.25 -16.97 -0.43
CA LEU A 186 -9.95 -17.20 0.19
C LEU A 186 -9.88 -18.58 0.86
N LEU A 187 -10.94 -18.98 1.59
CA LEU A 187 -11.02 -20.31 2.20
C LEU A 187 -11.05 -21.42 1.14
N LEU A 188 -11.73 -21.22 0.02
CA LEU A 188 -11.77 -22.17 -1.10
C LEU A 188 -10.40 -22.26 -1.81
N SER A 189 -9.68 -21.14 -1.90
CA SER A 189 -8.37 -21.09 -2.53
C SER A 189 -7.26 -21.81 -1.75
N LYS A 190 -7.51 -22.24 -0.50
CA LYS A 190 -6.49 -22.83 0.40
C LYS A 190 -5.77 -24.05 -0.20
N ASN A 191 -6.50 -24.89 -0.94
CA ASN A 191 -5.93 -26.10 -1.52
C ASN A 191 -5.03 -25.78 -2.73
N ASN A 192 -5.27 -24.63 -3.39
CA ASN A 192 -4.51 -24.15 -4.54
C ASN A 192 -3.77 -22.84 -4.20
N TRP A 193 -3.37 -22.65 -2.93
CA TRP A 193 -2.83 -21.38 -2.44
C TRP A 193 -1.59 -20.91 -3.23
N ARG A 194 -0.83 -21.85 -3.82
CA ARG A 194 0.33 -21.53 -4.66
C ARG A 194 -0.09 -20.77 -5.93
N GLU A 195 -1.21 -21.13 -6.53
CA GLU A 195 -1.77 -20.44 -7.71
C GLU A 195 -2.31 -19.06 -7.33
N TRP A 196 -2.88 -18.95 -6.13
CA TRP A 196 -3.42 -17.70 -5.57
C TRP A 196 -2.37 -16.82 -4.88
N SER A 197 -1.12 -17.30 -4.79
CA SER A 197 -0.09 -16.66 -3.97
C SER A 197 0.19 -15.21 -4.39
N LEU A 198 0.12 -14.88 -5.68
CA LEU A 198 0.26 -13.49 -6.15
C LEU A 198 -0.79 -12.56 -5.51
N TRP A 199 -2.05 -12.96 -5.53
CA TRP A 199 -3.18 -12.19 -5.01
C TRP A 199 -3.11 -12.11 -3.48
N ILE A 200 -2.72 -13.19 -2.81
CA ILE A 200 -2.51 -13.23 -1.36
C ILE A 200 -1.37 -12.27 -0.97
N PHE A 201 -0.22 -12.33 -1.65
CA PHE A 201 0.90 -11.43 -1.37
C PHE A 201 0.61 -9.98 -1.73
N GLN A 202 -0.22 -9.72 -2.75
CA GLN A 202 -0.72 -8.38 -3.02
C GLN A 202 -1.53 -7.86 -1.82
N ILE A 203 -2.53 -8.61 -1.36
CA ILE A 203 -3.36 -8.24 -0.21
C ILE A 203 -2.47 -7.97 1.01
N LEU A 204 -1.66 -8.96 1.41
CA LEU A 204 -0.81 -8.85 2.60
C LEU A 204 0.23 -7.72 2.46
N GLY A 205 0.87 -7.60 1.31
CA GLY A 205 1.89 -6.59 1.06
C GLY A 205 1.35 -5.18 1.18
N PHE A 206 0.20 -4.88 0.57
CA PHE A 206 -0.43 -3.56 0.70
C PHE A 206 -0.99 -3.32 2.11
N THR A 207 -1.57 -4.34 2.75
CA THR A 207 -2.02 -4.24 4.14
C THR A 207 -0.87 -3.85 5.06
N VAL A 208 0.26 -4.56 5.00
CA VAL A 208 1.44 -4.27 5.83
C VAL A 208 2.04 -2.91 5.47
N MET A 209 2.18 -2.60 4.19
CA MET A 209 2.74 -1.32 3.75
C MET A 209 1.92 -0.13 4.30
N PHE A 210 0.59 -0.15 4.16
CA PHE A 210 -0.25 0.95 4.61
C PHE A 210 -0.49 0.94 6.13
N SER A 211 -0.41 -0.22 6.80
CA SER A 211 -0.45 -0.26 8.27
C SER A 211 0.80 0.34 8.88
N LEU A 212 1.97 0.21 8.24
CA LEU A 212 3.23 0.78 8.74
C LEU A 212 3.42 2.26 8.37
N THR A 213 2.79 2.73 7.29
CA THR A 213 3.03 4.08 6.75
C THR A 213 1.93 5.08 7.06
N ILE A 214 0.81 5.04 6.34
CA ILE A 214 -0.38 5.85 6.57
C ILE A 214 -1.55 5.23 5.81
N VAL A 215 -2.78 5.42 6.29
CA VAL A 215 -3.98 4.92 5.63
C VAL A 215 -4.90 6.06 5.20
N LEU A 216 -5.50 5.90 4.01
CA LEU A 216 -6.67 6.64 3.56
C LEU A 216 -7.66 5.65 2.93
N PRO A 217 -8.97 5.97 2.85
CA PRO A 217 -9.96 5.05 2.29
C PRO A 217 -9.62 4.54 0.88
N ARG A 218 -9.01 5.39 0.04
CA ARG A 218 -8.56 5.03 -1.32
C ARG A 218 -7.38 4.05 -1.37
N TYR A 219 -6.67 3.82 -0.26
CA TYR A 219 -5.55 2.88 -0.21
C TYR A 219 -5.97 1.41 -0.21
N ARG A 220 -7.29 1.14 -0.20
CA ARG A 220 -7.85 -0.17 -0.53
C ARG A 220 -7.85 -0.46 -2.04
N MET A 221 -7.75 0.55 -2.90
CA MET A 221 -7.82 0.37 -4.35
C MET A 221 -6.81 -0.67 -4.91
N PRO A 222 -5.54 -0.69 -4.46
CA PRO A 222 -4.58 -1.66 -4.95
C PRO A 222 -4.92 -3.12 -4.60
N ILE A 223 -5.75 -3.38 -3.59
CA ILE A 223 -6.17 -4.75 -3.22
C ILE A 223 -7.49 -5.16 -3.87
N TYR A 224 -8.28 -4.23 -4.42
CA TYR A 224 -9.57 -4.55 -5.03
C TYR A 224 -9.53 -5.62 -6.12
N PRO A 225 -8.55 -5.66 -7.06
CA PRO A 225 -8.51 -6.73 -8.06
C PRO A 225 -8.46 -8.13 -7.44
N ALA A 226 -7.61 -8.33 -6.42
CA ALA A 226 -7.53 -9.59 -5.69
C ALA A 226 -8.85 -9.92 -4.96
N MET A 227 -9.41 -8.92 -4.28
CA MET A 227 -10.65 -9.06 -3.52
C MET A 227 -11.85 -9.41 -4.42
N PHE A 228 -11.93 -8.83 -5.62
CA PHE A 228 -13.00 -9.12 -6.58
C PHE A 228 -12.90 -10.53 -7.14
N LEU A 229 -11.69 -11.00 -7.48
CA LEU A 229 -11.50 -12.37 -7.97
C LEU A 229 -11.89 -13.41 -6.91
N LEU A 230 -11.48 -13.18 -5.65
CA LEU A 230 -11.87 -14.05 -4.53
C LEU A 230 -13.38 -13.97 -4.27
N ALA A 231 -13.97 -12.77 -4.31
CA ALA A 231 -15.42 -12.61 -4.15
C ALA A 231 -16.20 -13.34 -5.23
N ALA A 232 -15.78 -13.25 -6.49
CA ALA A 232 -16.40 -13.97 -7.60
C ALA A 232 -16.38 -15.50 -7.36
N MET A 233 -15.25 -16.05 -6.94
CA MET A 233 -15.13 -17.47 -6.57
C MET A 233 -16.08 -17.85 -5.42
N GLY A 234 -16.18 -17.01 -4.38
CA GLY A 234 -17.07 -17.25 -3.25
C GLY A 234 -18.56 -17.22 -3.64
N ILE A 235 -18.94 -16.29 -4.51
CA ILE A 235 -20.31 -16.19 -5.06
C ILE A 235 -20.64 -17.41 -5.91
N ASP A 236 -19.76 -17.76 -6.85
CA ASP A 236 -19.93 -18.91 -7.75
C ASP A 236 -20.17 -20.21 -6.96
N TYR A 237 -19.32 -20.47 -5.95
CA TYR A 237 -19.47 -21.63 -5.07
C TYR A 237 -20.84 -21.69 -4.38
N LEU A 238 -21.33 -20.56 -3.85
CA LEU A 238 -22.61 -20.52 -3.15
C LEU A 238 -23.80 -20.71 -4.11
N ILE A 239 -23.71 -20.16 -5.32
CA ILE A 239 -24.73 -20.33 -6.36
C ILE A 239 -24.80 -21.80 -6.80
N SER A 240 -23.66 -22.41 -7.15
CA SER A 240 -23.61 -23.81 -7.58
C SER A 240 -24.16 -24.75 -6.52
N LYS A 241 -23.74 -24.56 -5.26
CA LYS A 241 -24.23 -25.36 -4.14
C LYS A 241 -25.74 -25.20 -3.91
N SER A 242 -26.27 -23.98 -4.07
CA SER A 242 -27.72 -23.74 -3.94
C SER A 242 -28.51 -24.44 -5.06
N ILE A 243 -27.97 -24.55 -6.27
CA ILE A 243 -28.61 -25.25 -7.39
C ILE A 243 -28.63 -26.75 -7.11
N GLU A 244 -27.51 -27.32 -6.68
CA GLU A 244 -27.40 -28.75 -6.32
C GLU A 244 -28.37 -29.16 -5.21
N THR A 245 -28.59 -28.32 -4.20
CA THR A 245 -29.55 -28.63 -3.11
C THR A 245 -31.03 -28.52 -3.52
N ARG A 246 -31.33 -27.93 -4.68
CA ARG A 246 -32.70 -27.72 -5.17
C ARG A 246 -33.11 -28.71 -6.27
N GLY A 247 -32.16 -29.43 -6.86
CA GLY A 247 -32.40 -30.49 -7.85
C GLY A 247 -32.41 -31.86 -7.20
#